data_AF-A0A7J5G857-F1
#
_entry.id   AF-A0A7J5G857-F1
#
_cell.length_a   1.000
_cell.length_b   1.000
_cell.length_c   1.000
_cell.angle_alpha   90.00
_cell.angle_beta   90.00
_cell.angle_gamma   90.00
#
_symmetry.space_group_name_H-M   'P 1'
#
loop_
_entity.id
_entity.type
_entity.pdbx_description
1 polymer ?
#
loop_
_entity_poly.entity_id
_entity_poly.type
_entity_poly.pdbx_seq_one_letter_code
_entity_poly.pdbx_strand_id
1 'polypeptide(L)'
;MAYGTNSPSGTGGQAALDRFTEMMIERMEQMKSSDWQKGWIGGAGYAGLPQNVGGRNYSGSNSFFLQLQTAAKGYELPVYLTFNQAHNLKAHVLKGEKAFPVVYWDMLVKDKDGKRISSDEYRAMGKEERKGLEAIPFVKSFPVYNVAQTNLSEVQPERMKKLMEKFKLPELRDTEGMYAHPALDRMIQTQEWLCPIKADKQEDGAYYSPSRDIVVLPMKAQFNIGDTPEDTYRGGMEFYSTMLHEMTHSTMTPERLNREMGGKFGDPKYAKEELVAELTAAMISHSMGFDSKITDNSAAYLDSWIGVLKKEPKFIVSIMADVNKASDLILDHVDKQRLALGEDPYLAKNNPFLPLGPDEEVPFKNAAIVKTRSGDYAIRASYDGVELGLKKVTKNTARAYFQLTDMNDKNAFLNMTARKTYEPELAVMRHTRKESSQLRI
;
A
#
# COMPACT_ATOMS: atom_id res chain seq x y z
N MET A 1 64.31 18.25 2.55
CA MET A 1 64.14 16.84 2.12
C MET A 1 62.65 16.53 2.12
N ALA A 2 62.20 15.98 0.99
CA ALA A 2 60.93 15.30 0.72
C ALA A 2 59.62 15.95 1.21
N TYR A 3 59.09 16.85 0.37
CA TYR A 3 57.64 17.03 0.23
C TYR A 3 57.08 15.85 -0.56
N GLY A 4 56.10 15.15 0.03
CA GLY A 4 55.32 14.11 -0.64
C GLY A 4 54.41 14.71 -1.71
N THR A 5 54.47 14.14 -2.90
CA THR A 5 53.70 14.52 -4.08
C THR A 5 52.22 14.19 -3.89
N ASN A 6 51.38 15.24 -3.81
CA ASN A 6 49.93 15.14 -4.07
C ASN A 6 49.71 14.81 -5.55
N SER A 7 49.06 13.69 -5.85
CA SER A 7 48.49 13.40 -7.18
C SER A 7 47.01 13.80 -7.20
N PRO A 8 46.59 14.79 -8.00
CA PRO A 8 45.18 15.15 -8.16
C PRO A 8 44.59 14.42 -9.38
N SER A 9 43.88 13.31 -9.17
CA SER A 9 43.06 12.70 -10.22
C SER A 9 42.00 11.74 -9.64
N GLY A 10 40.88 12.29 -9.18
CA GLY A 10 39.65 11.51 -9.00
C GLY A 10 39.13 11.11 -10.38
N THR A 11 38.90 9.82 -10.61
CA THR A 11 38.34 9.33 -11.87
C THR A 11 36.93 9.89 -12.07
N GLY A 12 36.49 10.12 -13.31
CA GLY A 12 35.13 10.64 -13.58
C GLY A 12 34.00 9.79 -12.98
N GLY A 13 34.26 8.52 -12.67
CA GLY A 13 33.38 7.66 -11.90
C GLY A 13 33.21 8.11 -10.44
N GLN A 14 34.28 8.52 -9.76
CA GLN A 14 34.21 8.99 -8.37
C GLN A 14 33.38 10.28 -8.27
N ALA A 15 33.62 11.26 -9.14
CA ALA A 15 32.85 12.50 -9.17
C ALA A 15 31.35 12.26 -9.41
N ALA A 16 31.00 11.24 -10.19
CA ALA A 16 29.59 10.86 -10.41
C ALA A 16 28.97 10.25 -9.15
N LEU A 17 29.70 9.41 -8.41
CA LEU A 17 29.25 8.84 -7.14
C LEU A 17 29.08 9.94 -6.07
N ASP A 18 30.00 10.90 -6.02
CA ASP A 18 29.90 12.05 -5.11
C ASP A 18 28.64 12.87 -5.43
N ARG A 19 28.38 13.13 -6.72
CA ARG A 19 27.17 13.85 -7.16
C ARG A 19 25.88 13.11 -6.81
N PHE A 20 25.85 11.79 -6.99
CA PHE A 20 24.73 10.95 -6.59
C PHE A 20 24.50 11.00 -5.07
N THR A 21 25.57 10.98 -4.28
CA THR A 21 25.52 11.11 -2.83
C THR A 21 24.93 12.46 -2.40
N GLU A 22 25.39 13.56 -3.00
CA GLU A 22 24.85 14.91 -2.74
C GLU A 22 23.34 14.96 -3.02
N MET A 23 22.88 14.43 -4.16
CA MET A 23 21.46 14.41 -4.51
C MET A 23 20.62 13.62 -3.50
N MET A 24 21.15 12.53 -2.95
CA MET A 24 20.47 11.78 -1.90
C MET A 24 20.35 12.60 -0.61
N ILE A 25 21.42 13.29 -0.21
CA ILE A 25 21.42 14.14 0.99
C ILE A 25 20.43 15.29 0.84
N GLU A 26 20.52 16.04 -0.27
CA GLU A 26 19.58 17.13 -0.59
C GLU A 26 18.13 16.65 -0.53
N ARG A 27 17.87 15.46 -1.08
CA ARG A 27 16.52 14.88 -1.08
C ARG A 27 16.05 14.48 0.32
N MET A 28 16.91 13.84 1.12
CA MET A 28 16.60 13.49 2.50
C MET A 28 16.36 14.71 3.38
N GLU A 29 17.11 15.79 3.17
CA GLU A 29 16.92 17.05 3.88
C GLU A 29 15.58 17.72 3.52
N GLN A 30 15.21 17.76 2.25
CA GLN A 30 13.88 18.24 1.79
C GLN A 30 12.73 17.46 2.42
N MET A 31 12.87 16.14 2.54
CA MET A 31 11.86 15.29 3.18
C MET A 31 11.76 15.53 4.68
N LYS A 32 12.86 15.94 5.33
CA LYS A 32 12.93 16.20 6.77
C LYS A 32 12.38 17.59 7.15
N SER A 33 12.34 18.54 6.22
CA SER A 33 12.15 19.95 6.55
C SER A 33 10.71 20.46 6.73
N SER A 34 9.65 19.72 6.35
CA SER A 34 8.23 20.05 6.70
C SER A 34 7.23 19.19 5.91
N ASP A 35 6.09 18.81 6.51
CA ASP A 35 4.81 18.37 5.88
C ASP A 35 4.90 17.62 4.54
N TRP A 36 5.90 16.76 4.38
CA TRP A 36 6.24 16.16 3.10
C TRP A 36 5.19 15.09 2.72
N GLN A 37 4.37 15.39 1.70
CA GLN A 37 3.28 14.52 1.25
C GLN A 37 3.54 13.78 -0.07
N LYS A 38 4.71 13.96 -0.71
CA LYS A 38 5.03 13.40 -2.03
C LYS A 38 5.97 12.18 -1.97
N GLY A 39 6.05 11.37 -3.02
CA GLY A 39 7.01 10.25 -3.10
C GLY A 39 8.48 10.69 -3.19
N TRP A 40 9.42 9.73 -3.13
CA TRP A 40 10.87 9.98 -3.29
C TRP A 40 11.20 10.70 -4.60
N ILE A 41 10.44 10.43 -5.65
CA ILE A 41 10.55 11.03 -6.98
C ILE A 41 9.24 11.80 -7.19
N GLY A 42 9.22 13.07 -6.81
CA GLY A 42 8.02 13.91 -6.96
C GLY A 42 8.21 14.85 -8.14
N GLY A 43 7.41 14.68 -9.20
CA GLY A 43 7.44 15.55 -10.38
C GLY A 43 6.07 15.61 -11.01
N ALA A 44 5.62 16.82 -11.38
CA ALA A 44 4.39 16.98 -12.14
C ALA A 44 4.68 16.76 -13.63
N GLY A 45 3.85 15.97 -14.32
CA GLY A 45 3.64 16.16 -15.76
C GLY A 45 4.06 15.05 -16.73
N TYR A 46 4.67 13.93 -16.29
CA TYR A 46 5.07 12.86 -17.21
C TYR A 46 4.99 11.46 -16.60
N ALA A 47 4.58 10.46 -17.40
CA ALA A 47 4.64 9.04 -17.04
C ALA A 47 5.78 8.32 -17.78
N GLY A 48 6.61 7.56 -17.06
CA GLY A 48 7.59 6.64 -17.66
C GLY A 48 9.02 6.75 -17.13
N LEU A 49 9.80 5.67 -17.31
CA LEU A 49 11.21 5.61 -16.93
C LEU A 49 12.08 6.52 -17.82
N PRO A 50 13.17 7.11 -17.29
CA PRO A 50 14.11 7.83 -18.11
C PRO A 50 14.68 6.95 -19.21
N GLN A 51 14.80 7.54 -20.39
CA GLN A 51 15.36 6.87 -21.56
C GLN A 51 16.36 7.76 -22.27
N ASN A 52 17.24 7.14 -23.03
CA ASN A 52 18.02 7.89 -23.99
C ASN A 52 17.14 8.35 -25.17
N VAL A 53 17.61 9.33 -25.94
CA VAL A 53 16.87 9.86 -27.10
C VAL A 53 16.56 8.79 -28.16
N GLY A 54 17.31 7.68 -28.18
CA GLY A 54 17.07 6.52 -29.06
C GLY A 54 16.00 5.55 -28.55
N GLY A 55 15.40 5.79 -27.39
CA GLY A 55 14.29 5.01 -26.85
C GLY A 55 14.69 3.88 -25.88
N ARG A 56 15.98 3.72 -25.55
CA ARG A 56 16.42 2.71 -24.58
C ARG A 56 16.32 3.27 -23.17
N ASN A 57 15.59 2.57 -22.30
CA ASN A 57 15.46 2.93 -20.90
C ASN A 57 16.81 2.83 -20.16
N TYR A 58 17.04 3.76 -19.25
CA TYR A 58 18.07 3.62 -18.23
C TYR A 58 17.60 2.65 -17.15
N SER A 59 18.54 1.98 -16.48
CA SER A 59 18.26 1.01 -15.41
C SER A 59 19.09 1.30 -14.16
N GLY A 60 18.69 0.70 -13.04
CA GLY A 60 19.39 0.80 -11.76
C GLY A 60 19.54 2.24 -11.27
N SER A 61 20.71 2.56 -10.70
CA SER A 61 21.02 3.88 -10.14
C SER A 61 20.84 5.01 -11.16
N ASN A 62 21.20 4.80 -12.43
CA ASN A 62 21.02 5.82 -13.47
C ASN A 62 19.55 6.19 -13.65
N SER A 63 18.64 5.22 -13.68
CA SER A 63 17.21 5.49 -13.80
C SER A 63 16.72 6.36 -12.63
N PHE A 64 17.08 5.98 -11.40
CA PHE A 64 16.69 6.70 -10.20
C PHE A 64 17.23 8.15 -10.16
N PHE A 65 18.53 8.35 -10.41
CA PHE A 65 19.13 9.68 -10.36
C PHE A 65 18.69 10.60 -11.49
N LEU A 66 18.44 10.06 -12.69
CA LEU A 66 17.84 10.83 -13.78
C LEU A 66 16.40 11.22 -13.46
N GLN A 67 15.61 10.37 -12.82
CA GLN A 67 14.27 10.73 -12.36
C GLN A 67 14.30 11.86 -11.32
N LEU A 68 15.18 11.77 -10.32
CA LEU A 68 15.39 12.84 -9.35
C LEU A 68 15.81 14.15 -10.03
N GLN A 69 16.69 14.08 -11.02
CA GLN A 69 17.12 15.27 -11.75
C GLN A 69 15.98 15.88 -12.57
N THR A 70 15.24 15.08 -13.34
CA THR A 70 14.09 15.53 -14.13
C THR A 70 13.09 16.26 -13.25
N ALA A 71 12.76 15.67 -12.10
CA ALA A 71 11.89 16.25 -11.08
C ALA A 71 12.46 17.56 -10.51
N ALA A 72 13.72 17.54 -10.03
CA ALA A 72 14.35 18.69 -9.39
C ALA A 72 14.54 19.89 -10.33
N LYS A 73 14.67 19.65 -11.63
CA LYS A 73 14.81 20.69 -12.67
C LYS A 73 13.49 21.05 -13.34
N GLY A 74 12.40 20.35 -13.05
CA GLY A 74 11.10 20.58 -13.69
C GLY A 74 11.13 20.32 -15.20
N TYR A 75 11.95 19.36 -15.66
CA TYR A 75 11.96 19.01 -17.07
C TYR A 75 10.67 18.27 -17.45
N GLU A 76 10.09 18.63 -18.60
CA GLU A 76 8.84 18.02 -19.08
C GLU A 76 9.00 16.55 -19.49
N LEU A 77 10.20 16.16 -19.94
CA LEU A 77 10.47 14.82 -20.45
C LEU A 77 11.67 14.19 -19.75
N PRO A 78 11.60 12.92 -19.30
CA PRO A 78 12.74 12.21 -18.75
C PRO A 78 13.63 11.62 -19.88
N VAL A 79 13.88 12.40 -20.94
CA VAL A 79 14.63 11.96 -22.12
C VAL A 79 15.99 12.64 -22.16
N TYR A 80 17.04 11.82 -22.27
CA TYR A 80 18.43 12.27 -22.18
C TYR A 80 19.25 11.90 -23.42
N LEU A 81 20.29 12.66 -23.71
CA LEU A 81 21.20 12.42 -24.83
C LEU A 81 22.62 12.86 -24.51
N THR A 82 23.60 12.17 -25.10
CA THR A 82 25.00 12.62 -25.06
C THR A 82 25.21 13.80 -26.00
N PHE A 83 26.31 14.53 -25.81
CA PHE A 83 26.71 15.61 -26.72
C PHE A 83 26.80 15.14 -28.18
N ASN A 84 27.37 13.96 -28.41
CA ASN A 84 27.49 13.37 -29.75
C ASN A 84 26.12 12.99 -30.33
N GLN A 85 25.20 12.49 -29.49
CA GLN A 85 23.83 12.23 -29.93
C GLN A 85 23.10 13.52 -30.33
N ALA A 86 23.29 14.61 -29.59
CA ALA A 86 22.72 15.92 -29.95
C ALA A 86 23.23 16.37 -31.31
N HIS A 87 24.56 16.34 -31.49
CA HIS A 87 25.21 16.71 -32.73
C HIS A 87 24.73 15.86 -33.92
N ASN A 88 24.60 14.54 -33.75
CA ASN A 88 24.10 13.64 -34.79
C ASN A 88 22.65 13.95 -35.18
N LEU A 89 21.84 14.44 -34.23
CA LEU A 89 20.48 14.91 -34.46
C LEU A 89 20.40 16.35 -35.00
N LYS A 90 21.56 16.95 -35.31
CA LYS A 90 21.70 18.37 -35.73
C LYS A 90 21.25 19.37 -34.66
N ALA A 91 21.16 18.92 -33.40
CA ALA A 91 20.91 19.75 -32.24
C ALA A 91 22.22 20.13 -31.55
N HIS A 92 22.17 21.17 -30.71
CA HIS A 92 23.25 21.55 -29.83
C HIS A 92 22.73 21.79 -28.41
N VAL A 93 23.63 21.61 -27.45
CA VAL A 93 23.38 21.94 -26.04
C VAL A 93 23.33 23.47 -25.90
N LEU A 94 22.33 23.97 -25.19
CA LEU A 94 22.16 25.41 -24.98
C LEU A 94 23.31 25.98 -24.14
N LYS A 95 23.62 27.26 -24.35
CA LYS A 95 24.76 27.91 -23.70
C LYS A 95 24.56 27.93 -22.18
N GLY A 96 25.54 27.39 -21.45
CA GLY A 96 25.56 27.38 -19.98
C GLY A 96 24.97 26.12 -19.34
N GLU A 97 24.35 25.23 -20.13
CA GLU A 97 23.81 23.98 -19.63
C GLU A 97 24.90 23.01 -19.19
N LYS A 98 24.65 22.31 -18.09
CA LYS A 98 25.60 21.35 -17.49
C LYS A 98 25.10 19.93 -17.70
N ALA A 99 26.02 19.05 -18.08
CA ALA A 99 25.74 17.63 -18.20
C ALA A 99 25.45 17.00 -16.83
N PHE A 100 24.65 15.96 -16.85
CA PHE A 100 24.45 15.03 -15.76
C PHE A 100 25.27 13.75 -15.97
N PRO A 101 25.94 13.21 -14.94
CA PRO A 101 26.67 11.97 -15.08
C PRO A 101 25.75 10.75 -15.01
N VAL A 102 25.92 9.80 -15.92
CA VAL A 102 25.41 8.42 -15.77
C VAL A 102 26.59 7.46 -15.59
N VAL A 103 26.46 6.48 -14.70
CA VAL A 103 27.54 5.55 -14.32
C VAL A 103 27.36 4.19 -14.97
N TYR A 104 28.46 3.59 -15.40
CA TYR A 104 28.50 2.23 -15.91
C TYR A 104 29.60 1.46 -15.20
N TRP A 105 29.23 0.30 -14.66
CA TRP A 105 30.17 -0.64 -14.06
C TRP A 105 30.80 -1.49 -15.15
N ASP A 106 32.13 -1.46 -15.21
CA ASP A 106 32.91 -2.24 -16.14
C ASP A 106 34.05 -2.95 -15.40
N MET A 107 34.66 -3.94 -16.03
CA MET A 107 35.77 -4.70 -15.46
C MET A 107 36.99 -4.57 -16.35
N LEU A 108 38.11 -4.19 -15.75
CA LEU A 108 39.42 -4.33 -16.40
C LEU A 108 39.90 -5.73 -16.08
N VAL A 109 39.93 -6.60 -17.10
CA VAL A 109 40.33 -7.99 -16.95
C VAL A 109 41.69 -8.18 -17.60
N LYS A 110 42.63 -8.77 -16.87
CA LYS A 110 43.95 -9.14 -17.37
C LYS A 110 44.23 -10.61 -17.10
N ASP A 111 44.93 -11.27 -18.01
CA ASP A 111 45.51 -12.58 -17.76
C ASP A 111 46.83 -12.49 -16.97
N LYS A 112 47.44 -13.65 -16.71
CA LYS A 112 48.70 -13.78 -15.97
C LYS A 112 49.87 -13.08 -16.65
N ASP A 113 49.78 -12.86 -17.96
CA ASP A 113 50.80 -12.20 -18.78
C ASP A 113 50.49 -10.69 -18.97
N GLY A 114 49.43 -10.19 -18.31
CA GLY A 114 49.02 -8.78 -18.34
C GLY A 114 48.22 -8.37 -19.59
N LYS A 115 47.84 -9.32 -20.45
CA LYS A 115 47.04 -9.05 -21.65
C LYS A 115 45.59 -8.77 -21.26
N ARG A 116 45.03 -7.70 -21.85
CA ARG A 116 43.63 -7.30 -21.59
C ARG A 116 42.66 -8.25 -22.27
N ILE A 117 41.67 -8.68 -21.51
CA ILE A 117 40.50 -9.44 -21.98
C ILE A 117 39.30 -8.49 -21.91
N SER A 118 38.40 -8.56 -22.89
CA SER A 118 37.20 -7.72 -22.86
C SER A 118 36.25 -8.15 -21.73
N SER A 119 35.46 -7.21 -21.24
CA SER A 119 34.46 -7.47 -20.21
C SER A 119 33.44 -8.53 -20.62
N ASP A 120 33.11 -8.59 -21.91
CA ASP A 120 32.10 -9.50 -22.44
C ASP A 120 32.63 -10.92 -22.58
N GLU A 121 33.88 -11.08 -23.04
CA GLU A 121 34.58 -12.36 -23.02
C GLU A 121 34.70 -12.90 -21.58
N TYR A 122 35.11 -12.05 -20.63
CA TYR A 122 35.22 -12.46 -19.22
C TYR A 122 33.87 -12.87 -18.61
N ARG A 123 32.77 -12.19 -18.96
CA ARG A 123 31.42 -12.55 -18.51
C ARG A 123 30.94 -13.86 -19.13
N ALA A 124 31.38 -14.20 -20.34
CA ALA A 124 31.05 -15.45 -21.02
C ALA A 124 31.86 -16.67 -20.51
N MET A 125 33.02 -16.45 -19.89
CA MET A 125 33.88 -17.52 -19.35
C MET A 125 33.24 -18.25 -18.17
N GLY A 126 33.48 -19.55 -18.06
CA GLY A 126 33.14 -20.38 -16.90
C GLY A 126 34.01 -20.11 -15.68
N LYS A 127 33.59 -20.58 -14.49
CA LYS A 127 34.30 -20.35 -13.21
C LYS A 127 35.77 -20.79 -13.23
N GLU A 128 36.08 -21.89 -13.90
CA GLU A 128 37.45 -22.42 -14.00
C GLU A 128 38.33 -21.61 -14.95
N GLU A 129 37.77 -21.09 -16.04
CA GLU A 129 38.48 -20.25 -17.02
C GLU A 129 38.83 -18.87 -16.45
N ARG A 130 38.06 -18.40 -15.46
CA ARG A 130 38.35 -17.17 -14.73
C ARG A 130 39.47 -17.31 -13.69
N LYS A 131 39.90 -18.55 -13.36
CA LYS A 131 40.98 -18.76 -12.38
C LYS A 131 42.30 -18.25 -12.93
N GLY A 132 42.89 -17.29 -12.21
CA GLY A 132 44.16 -16.67 -12.59
C GLY A 132 44.02 -15.46 -13.50
N LEU A 133 42.79 -14.98 -13.74
CA LEU A 133 42.55 -13.65 -14.31
C LEU A 133 42.43 -12.63 -13.19
N GLU A 134 43.07 -11.47 -13.36
CA GLU A 134 42.90 -10.31 -12.49
C GLU A 134 41.75 -9.47 -13.04
N ALA A 135 40.63 -9.39 -12.30
CA ALA A 135 39.47 -8.58 -12.65
C ALA A 135 39.34 -7.42 -11.67
N ILE A 136 39.57 -6.20 -12.15
CA ILE A 136 39.45 -4.98 -11.35
C ILE A 136 38.16 -4.26 -11.78
N PRO A 137 37.11 -4.20 -10.93
CA PRO A 137 35.92 -3.44 -11.24
C PRO A 137 36.22 -1.95 -11.21
N PHE A 138 35.67 -1.20 -12.15
CA PHE A 138 35.77 0.25 -12.17
C PHE A 138 34.49 0.89 -12.70
N VAL A 139 34.29 2.16 -12.34
CA VAL A 139 33.15 2.95 -12.77
C VAL A 139 33.56 3.88 -13.90
N LYS A 140 32.87 3.79 -15.03
CA LYS A 140 32.89 4.82 -16.07
C LYS A 140 31.72 5.77 -15.83
N SER A 141 31.92 7.06 -16.11
CA SER A 141 30.85 8.04 -16.15
C SER A 141 30.73 8.61 -17.56
N PHE A 142 29.50 8.81 -18.03
CA PHE A 142 29.21 9.48 -19.30
C PHE A 142 28.33 10.72 -19.05
N PRO A 143 28.68 11.86 -19.65
CA PRO A 143 27.85 13.06 -19.56
C PRO A 143 26.64 12.96 -20.49
N VAL A 144 25.45 13.20 -19.93
CA VAL A 144 24.19 13.29 -20.67
C VAL A 144 23.50 14.61 -20.37
N TYR A 145 22.69 15.09 -21.31
CA TYR A 145 21.88 16.30 -21.20
C TYR A 145 20.41 15.89 -21.36
N ASN A 146 19.51 16.51 -20.63
CA ASN A 146 18.09 16.37 -20.91
C ASN A 146 17.76 17.05 -22.26
N VAL A 147 16.75 16.58 -22.98
CA VAL A 147 16.29 17.21 -24.24
C VAL A 147 15.95 18.70 -24.06
N ALA A 148 15.44 19.10 -22.89
CA ALA A 148 15.15 20.50 -22.55
C ALA A 148 16.42 21.39 -22.46
N GLN A 149 17.59 20.79 -22.30
CA GLN A 149 18.89 21.50 -22.27
C GLN A 149 19.49 21.70 -23.68
N THR A 150 18.73 21.41 -24.73
CA THR A 150 19.18 21.44 -26.12
C THR A 150 18.16 22.17 -26.99
N ASN A 151 18.57 22.62 -28.18
CA ASN A 151 17.64 23.17 -29.16
C ASN A 151 16.89 22.10 -29.99
N LEU A 152 16.80 20.86 -29.48
CA LEU A 152 16.20 19.73 -30.21
C LEU A 152 14.74 19.98 -30.62
N SER A 153 13.99 20.78 -29.85
CA SER A 153 12.63 21.21 -30.19
C SER A 153 12.55 22.07 -31.44
N GLU A 154 13.59 22.86 -31.73
CA GLU A 154 13.65 23.72 -32.91
C GLU A 154 14.06 22.92 -34.16
N VAL A 155 15.06 22.04 -34.02
CA VAL A 155 15.66 21.33 -35.16
C VAL A 155 14.99 20.00 -35.49
N GLN A 156 14.29 19.39 -34.52
CA GLN A 156 13.61 18.10 -34.66
C GLN A 156 12.19 18.15 -34.03
N PRO A 157 11.31 19.08 -34.48
CA PRO A 157 10.00 19.31 -33.86
C PRO A 157 9.10 18.06 -33.87
N GLU A 158 9.09 17.31 -34.96
CA GLU A 158 8.32 16.06 -35.07
C GLU A 158 8.79 14.99 -34.08
N ARG A 159 10.10 14.92 -33.81
CA ARG A 159 10.63 14.00 -32.80
C ARG A 159 10.19 14.43 -31.41
N MET A 160 10.28 15.73 -31.11
CA MET A 160 9.83 16.25 -29.82
C MET A 160 8.33 16.03 -29.63
N LYS A 161 7.50 16.25 -30.65
CA LYS A 161 6.06 15.95 -30.60
C LYS A 161 5.80 14.48 -30.24
N LYS A 162 6.46 13.53 -30.93
CA LYS A 162 6.34 12.10 -30.61
C LYS A 162 6.79 11.75 -29.20
N LEU A 163 7.85 12.41 -28.70
CA LEU A 163 8.29 12.23 -27.31
C LEU A 163 7.23 12.81 -26.34
N MET A 164 6.72 14.00 -26.59
CA MET A 164 5.66 14.60 -25.77
C MET A 164 4.40 13.72 -25.74
N GLU A 165 3.96 13.20 -26.89
CA GLU A 165 2.83 12.26 -26.96
C GLU A 165 3.11 10.96 -26.18
N LYS A 166 4.34 10.43 -26.26
CA LYS A 166 4.74 9.19 -25.56
C LYS A 166 4.72 9.35 -24.03
N PHE A 167 5.12 10.51 -23.52
CA PHE A 167 5.21 10.78 -22.08
C PHE A 167 4.03 11.59 -21.54
N LYS A 168 3.08 11.97 -22.41
CA LYS A 168 1.84 12.66 -22.01
C LYS A 168 1.16 11.78 -20.97
N LEU A 169 0.90 12.34 -19.80
CA LEU A 169 0.05 11.69 -18.81
C LEU A 169 -1.29 11.36 -19.49
N PRO A 170 -1.84 10.15 -19.31
CA PRO A 170 -3.20 9.87 -19.74
C PRO A 170 -4.11 10.97 -19.21
N GLU A 171 -4.94 11.55 -20.08
CA GLU A 171 -6.00 12.45 -19.60
C GLU A 171 -6.86 11.67 -18.62
N LEU A 172 -7.19 12.26 -17.47
CA LEU A 172 -8.13 11.66 -16.54
C LEU A 172 -9.44 11.44 -17.30
N ARG A 173 -9.77 10.18 -17.54
CA ARG A 173 -11.08 9.78 -18.01
C ARG A 173 -12.07 9.91 -16.85
N ASP A 174 -13.36 10.01 -17.14
CA ASP A 174 -14.37 9.93 -16.09
C ASP A 174 -14.42 8.51 -15.47
N THR A 175 -15.33 8.32 -14.52
CA THR A 175 -15.56 7.01 -13.88
C THR A 175 -16.76 6.27 -14.46
N GLU A 176 -17.28 6.69 -15.62
CA GLU A 176 -18.43 6.06 -16.24
C GLU A 176 -18.07 4.64 -16.73
N GLY A 177 -18.94 3.66 -16.45
CA GLY A 177 -18.70 2.25 -16.79
C GLY A 177 -17.69 1.52 -15.90
N MET A 178 -17.01 2.19 -14.98
CA MET A 178 -16.13 1.53 -13.99
C MET A 178 -16.95 0.72 -12.98
N TYR A 179 -16.43 -0.42 -12.52
CA TYR A 179 -17.04 -1.15 -11.40
C TYR A 179 -17.23 -0.23 -10.18
N ALA A 180 -18.38 -0.33 -9.52
CA ALA A 180 -18.73 0.46 -8.34
C ALA A 180 -19.15 -0.47 -7.20
N HIS A 181 -18.77 -0.10 -5.98
CA HIS A 181 -19.11 -0.86 -4.78
C HIS A 181 -19.73 0.09 -3.74
N PRO A 182 -21.07 0.21 -3.68
CA PRO A 182 -21.77 1.25 -2.91
C PRO A 182 -21.33 1.35 -1.44
N ALA A 183 -21.10 0.22 -0.78
CA ALA A 183 -20.65 0.19 0.61
C ALA A 183 -19.23 0.74 0.81
N LEU A 184 -18.31 0.53 -0.15
CA LEU A 184 -16.95 1.07 -0.09
C LEU A 184 -16.93 2.54 -0.48
N ASP A 185 -17.76 2.93 -1.46
CA ASP A 185 -17.96 4.33 -1.82
C ASP A 185 -18.51 5.13 -0.64
N ARG A 186 -19.53 4.60 0.03
CA ARG A 186 -20.09 5.21 1.24
C ARG A 186 -19.03 5.33 2.33
N MET A 187 -18.20 4.30 2.54
CA MET A 187 -17.11 4.34 3.53
C MET A 187 -16.14 5.49 3.30
N ILE A 188 -15.76 5.74 2.04
CA ILE A 188 -14.92 6.89 1.67
C ILE A 188 -15.70 8.19 1.90
N GLN A 189 -16.95 8.28 1.46
CA GLN A 189 -17.75 9.50 1.57
C GLN A 189 -18.02 9.92 3.02
N THR A 190 -18.32 8.95 3.89
CA THR A 190 -18.62 9.18 5.31
C THR A 190 -17.38 9.18 6.18
N GLN A 191 -16.22 8.77 5.64
CA GLN A 191 -14.96 8.58 6.38
C GLN A 191 -15.13 7.69 7.61
N GLU A 192 -15.96 6.64 7.49
CA GLU A 192 -16.27 5.70 8.59
C GLU A 192 -15.31 4.49 8.65
N TRP A 193 -14.15 4.58 7.99
CA TRP A 193 -13.05 3.65 8.19
C TRP A 193 -12.26 3.99 9.48
N LEU A 194 -11.40 3.06 9.91
CA LEU A 194 -10.56 3.18 11.11
C LEU A 194 -9.59 4.36 11.09
N CYS A 195 -9.29 4.89 9.91
CA CYS A 195 -8.51 6.09 9.68
C CYS A 195 -9.04 6.82 8.44
N PRO A 196 -8.71 8.11 8.23
CA PRO A 196 -9.13 8.84 7.05
C PRO A 196 -8.64 8.17 5.75
N ILE A 197 -9.46 8.22 4.71
CA ILE A 197 -9.13 7.75 3.36
C ILE A 197 -9.20 8.94 2.41
N LYS A 198 -8.06 9.32 1.83
CA LYS A 198 -7.98 10.38 0.81
C LYS A 198 -7.95 9.74 -0.57
N ALA A 199 -8.96 10.02 -1.39
CA ALA A 199 -9.08 9.56 -2.77
C ALA A 199 -9.59 10.67 -3.73
N ASP A 200 -9.58 11.93 -3.26
CA ASP A 200 -10.15 13.10 -3.93
C ASP A 200 -9.16 13.85 -4.82
N LYS A 201 -7.89 13.45 -4.83
CA LYS A 201 -6.80 14.13 -5.54
C LYS A 201 -5.98 13.16 -6.36
N GLN A 202 -5.35 13.70 -7.41
CA GLN A 202 -4.39 12.94 -8.18
C GLN A 202 -3.18 12.59 -7.31
N GLU A 203 -2.87 11.31 -7.22
CA GLU A 203 -1.71 10.79 -6.50
C GLU A 203 -0.95 9.80 -7.39
N ASP A 204 0.37 9.74 -7.26
CA ASP A 204 1.23 8.87 -8.09
C ASP A 204 1.14 7.39 -7.68
N GLY A 205 0.55 7.11 -6.51
CA GLY A 205 0.40 5.76 -5.99
C GLY A 205 -0.42 5.72 -4.71
N ALA A 206 -0.90 4.53 -4.38
CA ALA A 206 -1.60 4.25 -3.13
C ALA A 206 -0.59 3.93 -2.02
N TYR A 207 -0.92 4.34 -0.80
CA TYR A 207 -0.15 3.98 0.40
C TYR A 207 -0.94 4.24 1.69
N TYR A 208 -0.69 3.42 2.70
CA TYR A 208 -0.93 3.73 4.10
C TYR A 208 0.28 4.45 4.72
N SER A 209 0.03 5.52 5.48
CA SER A 209 1.07 6.29 6.19
C SER A 209 0.99 6.03 7.71
N PRO A 210 1.84 5.15 8.28
CA PRO A 210 1.76 4.80 9.70
C PRO A 210 1.94 5.98 10.66
N SER A 211 2.78 6.96 10.29
CA SER A 211 3.05 8.14 11.14
C SER A 211 1.89 9.14 11.20
N ARG A 212 1.07 9.18 10.15
CA ARG A 212 -0.09 10.08 10.04
C ARG A 212 -1.43 9.36 10.24
N ASP A 213 -1.38 8.04 10.33
CA ASP A 213 -2.53 7.15 10.38
C ASP A 213 -3.59 7.52 9.32
N ILE A 214 -3.20 7.44 8.05
CA ILE A 214 -4.04 7.82 6.91
C ILE A 214 -3.79 6.91 5.71
N VAL A 215 -4.85 6.55 5.01
CA VAL A 215 -4.80 5.89 3.71
C VAL A 215 -4.91 6.95 2.61
N VAL A 216 -4.00 6.89 1.64
CA VAL A 216 -3.99 7.75 0.45
C VAL A 216 -4.12 6.87 -0.78
N LEU A 217 -5.04 7.22 -1.66
CA LEU A 217 -5.33 6.53 -2.90
C LEU A 217 -5.29 7.54 -4.06
N PRO A 218 -4.82 7.12 -5.25
CA PRO A 218 -5.10 7.83 -6.49
C PRO A 218 -6.62 7.95 -6.70
N MET A 219 -7.06 8.97 -7.42
CA MET A 219 -8.47 9.11 -7.79
C MET A 219 -8.92 7.86 -8.55
N LYS A 220 -10.17 7.43 -8.37
CA LYS A 220 -10.74 6.29 -9.11
C LYS A 220 -10.56 6.42 -10.63
N ALA A 221 -10.71 7.64 -11.16
CA ALA A 221 -10.46 7.97 -12.56
C ALA A 221 -9.03 7.63 -13.05
N GLN A 222 -8.01 7.63 -12.18
CA GLN A 222 -6.64 7.27 -12.55
C GLN A 222 -6.48 5.77 -12.86
N PHE A 223 -7.44 4.94 -12.47
CA PHE A 223 -7.48 3.51 -12.80
C PHE A 223 -8.21 3.24 -14.13
N ASN A 224 -8.83 4.26 -14.75
CA ASN A 224 -9.46 4.14 -16.06
C ASN A 224 -8.42 4.31 -17.19
N ILE A 225 -7.61 3.29 -17.41
CA ILE A 225 -6.46 3.34 -18.34
C ILE A 225 -6.61 2.47 -19.60
N GLY A 226 -7.54 1.52 -19.62
CA GLY A 226 -7.70 0.61 -20.76
C GLY A 226 -8.71 1.08 -21.79
N ASP A 227 -8.69 0.51 -22.99
CA ASP A 227 -9.40 1.06 -24.15
C ASP A 227 -10.73 0.36 -24.48
N THR A 228 -11.09 -0.67 -23.70
CA THR A 228 -12.34 -1.42 -23.86
C THR A 228 -13.29 -1.20 -22.69
N PRO A 229 -14.62 -1.35 -22.88
CA PRO A 229 -15.58 -1.32 -21.77
C PRO A 229 -15.22 -2.29 -20.64
N GLU A 230 -14.70 -3.47 -21.00
CA GLU A 230 -14.22 -4.47 -20.06
C GLU A 230 -13.02 -3.95 -19.25
N ASP A 231 -12.07 -3.26 -19.88
CA ASP A 231 -10.94 -2.67 -19.16
C ASP A 231 -11.38 -1.51 -18.24
N THR A 232 -12.32 -0.68 -18.69
CA THR A 232 -12.91 0.40 -17.87
C THR A 232 -13.58 -0.18 -16.62
N TYR A 233 -14.41 -1.21 -16.79
CA TYR A 233 -15.06 -1.90 -15.70
C TYR A 233 -14.03 -2.46 -14.71
N ARG A 234 -12.97 -3.11 -15.22
CA ARG A 234 -11.86 -3.65 -14.43
C ARG A 234 -11.05 -2.59 -13.70
N GLY A 235 -10.84 -1.40 -14.27
CA GLY A 235 -10.20 -0.30 -13.57
C GLY A 235 -10.91 0.07 -12.26
N GLY A 236 -12.24 -0.05 -12.23
CA GLY A 236 -13.01 0.11 -10.99
C GLY A 236 -12.70 -0.97 -9.95
N MET A 237 -12.52 -2.22 -10.37
CA MET A 237 -12.13 -3.33 -9.48
C MET A 237 -10.72 -3.12 -8.93
N GLU A 238 -9.78 -2.67 -9.76
CA GLU A 238 -8.40 -2.37 -9.36
C GLU A 238 -8.34 -1.24 -8.32
N PHE A 239 -9.16 -0.19 -8.47
CA PHE A 239 -9.28 0.85 -7.45
C PHE A 239 -9.69 0.29 -6.08
N TYR A 240 -10.76 -0.52 -6.00
CA TYR A 240 -11.20 -1.07 -4.71
C TYR A 240 -10.25 -2.13 -4.15
N SER A 241 -9.64 -2.96 -5.00
CA SER A 241 -8.62 -3.92 -4.57
C SER A 241 -7.42 -3.19 -3.95
N THR A 242 -6.96 -2.10 -4.58
CA THR A 242 -5.89 -1.25 -4.05
C THR A 242 -6.30 -0.58 -2.74
N MET A 243 -7.53 -0.08 -2.65
CA MET A 243 -8.09 0.46 -1.41
C MET A 243 -8.05 -0.58 -0.28
N LEU A 244 -8.50 -1.81 -0.53
CA LEU A 244 -8.52 -2.90 0.46
C LEU A 244 -7.11 -3.30 0.91
N HIS A 245 -6.13 -3.26 0.00
CA HIS A 245 -4.71 -3.48 0.31
C HIS A 245 -4.22 -2.44 1.34
N GLU A 246 -4.40 -1.15 1.04
CA GLU A 246 -3.96 -0.08 1.96
C GLU A 246 -4.76 -0.03 3.27
N MET A 247 -6.06 -0.33 3.21
CA MET A 247 -6.86 -0.54 4.42
C MET A 247 -6.29 -1.67 5.27
N THR A 248 -5.83 -2.76 4.67
CA THR A 248 -5.19 -3.87 5.39
C THR A 248 -3.94 -3.40 6.10
N HIS A 249 -3.05 -2.65 5.43
CA HIS A 249 -1.89 -2.05 6.09
C HIS A 249 -2.28 -1.14 7.26
N SER A 250 -3.36 -0.37 7.14
CA SER A 250 -3.83 0.46 8.26
C SER A 250 -4.16 -0.38 9.50
N THR A 251 -4.62 -1.61 9.36
CA THR A 251 -4.94 -2.48 10.51
C THR A 251 -3.72 -2.97 11.30
N MET A 252 -2.48 -2.79 10.81
CA MET A 252 -1.28 -3.37 11.42
C MET A 252 -0.86 -2.70 12.74
N THR A 253 -1.35 -1.49 13.04
CA THR A 253 -0.85 -0.69 14.16
C THR A 253 -1.07 -1.35 15.52
N PRO A 254 -0.26 -1.01 16.54
CA PRO A 254 -0.40 -1.57 17.89
C PRO A 254 -1.79 -1.40 18.51
N GLU A 255 -2.48 -0.32 18.19
CA GLU A 255 -3.84 -0.01 18.66
C GLU A 255 -4.93 -0.85 17.98
N ARG A 256 -4.56 -1.57 16.90
CA ARG A 256 -5.47 -2.37 16.07
C ARG A 256 -5.10 -3.85 16.16
N LEU A 257 -4.48 -4.43 15.13
CA LEU A 257 -4.13 -5.86 15.09
C LEU A 257 -2.69 -6.13 15.54
N ASN A 258 -1.91 -5.10 15.85
CA ASN A 258 -0.57 -5.18 16.42
C ASN A 258 0.33 -6.20 15.68
N ARG A 259 0.36 -6.10 14.35
CA ARG A 259 1.24 -6.94 13.53
C ARG A 259 2.64 -6.36 13.51
N GLU A 260 3.65 -7.22 13.52
CA GLU A 260 5.05 -6.78 13.60
C GLU A 260 5.48 -6.02 12.34
N MET A 261 5.91 -4.76 12.51
CA MET A 261 6.48 -3.95 11.43
C MET A 261 7.95 -4.32 11.16
N GLY A 262 8.27 -4.59 9.90
CA GLY A 262 9.66 -4.55 9.41
C GLY A 262 10.16 -3.12 9.27
N GLY A 263 11.47 -2.91 9.36
CA GLY A 263 12.02 -1.56 9.36
C GLY A 263 12.18 -0.93 7.96
N LYS A 264 12.49 -1.73 6.94
CA LYS A 264 12.86 -1.26 5.59
C LYS A 264 12.39 -2.23 4.50
N PHE A 265 12.22 -1.71 3.28
CA PHE A 265 11.99 -2.50 2.06
C PHE A 265 13.04 -3.63 1.93
N GLY A 266 12.57 -4.87 1.76
CA GLY A 266 13.41 -6.08 1.71
C GLY A 266 13.65 -6.79 3.04
N ASP A 267 13.13 -6.25 4.15
CA ASP A 267 13.08 -6.95 5.45
C ASP A 267 12.06 -8.12 5.38
N PRO A 268 12.38 -9.33 5.89
CA PRO A 268 11.43 -10.44 5.95
C PRO A 268 10.08 -10.10 6.61
N LYS A 269 10.07 -9.21 7.60
CA LYS A 269 8.85 -8.74 8.27
C LYS A 269 8.03 -7.79 7.40
N TYR A 270 8.70 -6.88 6.68
CA TYR A 270 8.05 -6.00 5.71
C TYR A 270 7.38 -6.83 4.62
N ALA A 271 8.12 -7.80 4.11
CA ALA A 271 7.63 -8.71 3.10
C ALA A 271 6.39 -9.48 3.64
N LYS A 272 6.42 -9.98 4.89
CA LYS A 272 5.27 -10.68 5.48
C LYS A 272 4.02 -9.80 5.47
N GLU A 273 4.15 -8.52 5.82
CA GLU A 273 3.03 -7.58 5.88
C GLU A 273 2.43 -7.30 4.50
N GLU A 274 3.25 -7.13 3.45
CA GLU A 274 2.75 -7.02 2.07
C GLU A 274 1.97 -8.28 1.65
N LEU A 275 2.44 -9.47 2.02
CA LEU A 275 1.70 -10.71 1.73
C LEU A 275 0.37 -10.78 2.48
N VAL A 276 0.30 -10.30 3.72
CA VAL A 276 -0.96 -10.21 4.47
C VAL A 276 -1.91 -9.23 3.77
N ALA A 277 -1.43 -8.07 3.31
CA ALA A 277 -2.23 -7.08 2.61
C ALA A 277 -2.79 -7.61 1.28
N GLU A 278 -1.95 -8.21 0.44
CA GLU A 278 -2.34 -8.77 -0.85
C GLU A 278 -3.38 -9.90 -0.70
N LEU A 279 -3.12 -10.86 0.19
CA LEU A 279 -4.04 -12.00 0.40
C LEU A 279 -5.37 -11.56 1.02
N THR A 280 -5.33 -10.56 1.91
CA THR A 280 -6.55 -9.98 2.50
C THR A 280 -7.36 -9.27 1.44
N ALA A 281 -6.74 -8.41 0.63
CA ALA A 281 -7.41 -7.72 -0.46
C ALA A 281 -8.04 -8.70 -1.44
N ALA A 282 -7.32 -9.75 -1.84
CA ALA A 282 -7.83 -10.78 -2.75
C ALA A 282 -8.99 -11.57 -2.16
N MET A 283 -8.87 -12.04 -0.92
CA MET A 283 -9.90 -12.81 -0.23
C MET A 283 -11.20 -11.99 -0.06
N ILE A 284 -11.08 -10.73 0.34
CA ILE A 284 -12.24 -9.85 0.53
C ILE A 284 -12.87 -9.48 -0.80
N SER A 285 -12.07 -9.13 -1.81
CA SER A 285 -12.59 -8.84 -3.16
C SER A 285 -13.41 -10.02 -3.66
N HIS A 286 -12.86 -11.24 -3.58
CA HIS A 286 -13.58 -12.46 -3.95
C HIS A 286 -14.89 -12.63 -3.17
N SER A 287 -14.86 -12.39 -1.85
CA SER A 287 -16.06 -12.45 -1.00
C SER A 287 -17.13 -11.42 -1.38
N MET A 288 -16.72 -10.27 -1.91
CA MET A 288 -17.60 -9.21 -2.42
C MET A 288 -18.10 -9.46 -3.85
N GLY A 289 -17.59 -10.49 -4.54
CA GLY A 289 -17.98 -10.86 -5.90
C GLY A 289 -17.21 -10.16 -7.01
N PHE A 290 -16.04 -9.58 -6.72
CA PHE A 290 -15.10 -9.10 -7.74
C PHE A 290 -13.70 -9.67 -7.52
N ASP A 291 -13.03 -10.10 -8.59
CA ASP A 291 -11.71 -10.71 -8.44
C ASP A 291 -10.60 -9.66 -8.60
N SER A 292 -9.62 -9.68 -7.71
CA SER A 292 -8.43 -8.84 -7.83
C SER A 292 -7.41 -9.55 -8.71
N LYS A 293 -6.84 -8.86 -9.71
CA LYS A 293 -5.59 -9.35 -10.31
C LYS A 293 -4.47 -9.22 -9.29
N ILE A 294 -3.65 -10.26 -9.14
CA ILE A 294 -2.33 -10.11 -8.53
C ILE A 294 -1.56 -9.10 -9.39
N THR A 295 -1.15 -7.98 -8.81
CA THR A 295 -0.44 -6.93 -9.56
C THR A 295 0.99 -7.36 -9.88
N ASP A 296 1.61 -6.73 -10.87
CA ASP A 296 3.03 -6.99 -11.21
C ASP A 296 3.97 -6.65 -10.03
N ASN A 297 3.57 -5.72 -9.15
CA ASN A 297 4.30 -5.41 -7.93
C ASN A 297 4.29 -6.59 -6.94
N SER A 298 3.18 -7.32 -6.86
CA SER A 298 3.00 -8.50 -6.00
C SER A 298 3.79 -9.71 -6.52
N ALA A 299 3.99 -9.83 -7.84
CA ALA A 299 4.68 -10.95 -8.49
C ALA A 299 6.17 -11.07 -8.08
N ALA A 300 6.86 -9.94 -7.87
CA ALA A 300 8.25 -9.93 -7.42
C ALA A 300 8.42 -10.53 -6.00
N TYR A 301 7.38 -10.47 -5.18
CA TYR A 301 7.39 -11.05 -3.85
C TYR A 301 7.10 -12.57 -3.89
N LEU A 302 6.29 -13.05 -4.84
CA LEU A 302 5.91 -14.47 -4.96
C LEU A 302 7.12 -15.42 -5.02
N ASP A 303 8.18 -15.06 -5.75
CA ASP A 303 9.39 -15.88 -5.85
C ASP A 303 10.15 -16.00 -4.52
N SER A 304 10.25 -14.88 -3.78
CA SER A 304 10.79 -14.88 -2.42
C SER A 304 9.97 -15.77 -1.48
N TRP A 305 8.63 -15.75 -1.63
CA TRP A 305 7.70 -16.52 -0.80
C TRP A 305 7.67 -18.00 -1.10
N ILE A 306 7.73 -18.41 -2.36
CA ILE A 306 7.91 -19.82 -2.72
C ILE A 306 9.19 -20.34 -2.07
N GLY A 307 10.24 -19.51 -2.01
CA GLY A 307 11.49 -19.82 -1.30
C GLY A 307 11.30 -20.01 0.21
N VAL A 308 10.55 -19.13 0.88
CA VAL A 308 10.27 -19.22 2.33
C VAL A 308 9.34 -20.37 2.66
N LEU A 309 8.24 -20.55 1.93
CA LEU A 309 7.27 -21.63 2.15
C LEU A 309 7.86 -23.03 1.92
N LYS A 310 8.81 -23.15 0.97
CA LYS A 310 9.57 -24.40 0.78
C LYS A 310 10.48 -24.73 1.96
N LYS A 311 10.97 -23.72 2.69
CA LYS A 311 11.86 -23.87 3.84
C LYS A 311 11.11 -24.05 5.15
N GLU A 312 10.03 -23.30 5.35
CA GLU A 312 9.24 -23.30 6.59
C GLU A 312 7.73 -23.29 6.30
N PRO A 313 7.12 -24.44 5.98
CA PRO A 313 5.70 -24.53 5.64
C PRO A 313 4.77 -24.03 6.75
N LYS A 314 5.18 -24.07 8.03
CA LYS A 314 4.39 -23.56 9.16
C LYS A 314 4.22 -22.05 9.16
N PHE A 315 5.07 -21.32 8.43
CA PHE A 315 4.98 -19.87 8.30
C PHE A 315 3.65 -19.41 7.69
N ILE A 316 3.06 -20.23 6.80
CA ILE A 316 1.74 -19.94 6.19
C ILE A 316 0.62 -19.82 7.23
N VAL A 317 0.70 -20.58 8.32
CA VAL A 317 -0.35 -20.59 9.36
C VAL A 317 -0.41 -19.24 10.07
N SER A 318 0.74 -18.62 10.32
CA SER A 318 0.79 -17.27 10.91
C SER A 318 0.23 -16.22 9.95
N ILE A 319 0.58 -16.29 8.66
CA ILE A 319 0.07 -15.35 7.66
C ILE A 319 -1.44 -15.48 7.54
N MET A 320 -1.97 -16.69 7.42
CA MET A 320 -3.41 -16.92 7.30
C MET A 320 -4.17 -16.46 8.55
N ALA A 321 -3.59 -16.59 9.74
CA ALA A 321 -4.19 -16.04 10.95
C ALA A 321 -4.29 -14.51 10.91
N ASP A 322 -3.26 -13.83 10.40
CA ASP A 322 -3.24 -12.37 10.24
C ASP A 322 -4.21 -11.92 9.14
N VAL A 323 -4.25 -12.62 8.00
CA VAL A 323 -5.20 -12.40 6.89
C VAL A 323 -6.64 -12.54 7.40
N ASN A 324 -6.97 -13.61 8.11
CA ASN A 324 -8.33 -13.82 8.62
C ASN A 324 -8.77 -12.69 9.55
N LYS A 325 -7.90 -12.25 10.47
CA LYS A 325 -8.20 -11.14 11.39
C LYS A 325 -8.41 -9.82 10.65
N ALA A 326 -7.57 -9.52 9.66
CA ALA A 326 -7.70 -8.31 8.85
C ALA A 326 -8.97 -8.35 7.98
N SER A 327 -9.24 -9.49 7.33
CA SER A 327 -10.46 -9.76 6.57
C SER A 327 -11.72 -9.57 7.39
N ASP A 328 -11.78 -10.20 8.58
CA ASP A 328 -12.91 -10.07 9.49
C ASP A 328 -13.16 -8.62 9.89
N LEU A 329 -12.09 -7.86 10.20
CA LEU A 329 -12.19 -6.47 10.61
C LEU A 329 -12.69 -5.57 9.48
N ILE A 330 -12.17 -5.75 8.27
CA ILE A 330 -12.58 -4.97 7.10
C ILE A 330 -14.03 -5.31 6.73
N LEU A 331 -14.36 -6.60 6.63
CA LEU A 331 -15.71 -7.05 6.29
C LEU A 331 -16.75 -6.62 7.34
N ASP A 332 -16.40 -6.58 8.62
CA ASP A 332 -17.27 -6.02 9.66
C ASP A 332 -17.61 -4.54 9.42
N HIS A 333 -16.65 -3.74 8.98
CA HIS A 333 -16.91 -2.34 8.64
C HIS A 333 -17.69 -2.19 7.34
N VAL A 334 -17.40 -3.02 6.33
CA VAL A 334 -18.17 -3.07 5.09
C VAL A 334 -19.63 -3.44 5.36
N ASP A 335 -19.88 -4.42 6.22
CA ASP A 335 -21.23 -4.84 6.59
C ASP A 335 -22.01 -3.71 7.27
N LYS A 336 -21.37 -2.91 8.13
CA LYS A 336 -22.01 -1.70 8.69
C LYS A 336 -22.47 -0.74 7.59
N GLN A 337 -21.67 -0.58 6.53
CA GLN A 337 -22.03 0.25 5.38
C GLN A 337 -23.18 -0.37 4.57
N ARG A 338 -23.13 -1.69 4.31
CA ARG A 338 -24.19 -2.44 3.60
C ARG A 338 -25.52 -2.34 4.34
N LEU A 339 -25.52 -2.56 5.65
CA LEU A 339 -26.71 -2.43 6.49
C LEU A 339 -27.27 -0.99 6.49
N ALA A 340 -26.41 0.03 6.49
CA ALA A 340 -26.82 1.42 6.37
C ALA A 340 -27.46 1.74 5.00
N LEU A 341 -27.13 0.96 3.96
CA LEU A 341 -27.73 1.03 2.63
C LEU A 341 -28.98 0.12 2.48
N GLY A 342 -29.33 -0.65 3.51
CA GLY A 342 -30.42 -1.63 3.46
C GLY A 342 -30.08 -2.92 2.70
N GLU A 343 -28.78 -3.19 2.50
CA GLU A 343 -28.29 -4.41 1.87
C GLU A 343 -27.95 -5.48 2.91
N ASP A 344 -28.03 -6.76 2.50
CA ASP A 344 -27.61 -7.88 3.34
C ASP A 344 -26.10 -7.85 3.60
N PRO A 345 -25.63 -8.12 4.82
CA PRO A 345 -24.20 -8.21 5.12
C PRO A 345 -23.57 -9.47 4.53
N TYR A 346 -22.27 -9.43 4.29
CA TYR A 346 -21.50 -10.58 3.85
C TYR A 346 -21.27 -11.57 4.99
N LEU A 347 -20.99 -11.08 6.20
CA LEU A 347 -20.78 -11.95 7.35
C LEU A 347 -22.11 -12.29 7.98
N ALA A 348 -22.42 -13.59 8.09
CA ALA A 348 -23.64 -14.07 8.73
C ALA A 348 -23.81 -13.55 10.18
N LYS A 349 -22.69 -13.37 10.91
CA LYS A 349 -22.67 -12.80 12.27
C LYS A 349 -23.24 -11.37 12.35
N ASN A 350 -23.27 -10.67 11.21
CA ASN A 350 -23.77 -9.30 11.09
C ASN A 350 -25.21 -9.24 10.55
N ASN A 351 -25.80 -10.38 10.15
CA ASN A 351 -27.15 -10.42 9.59
C ASN A 351 -28.20 -10.16 10.69
N PRO A 352 -28.97 -9.06 10.61
CA PRO A 352 -29.96 -8.69 11.62
C PRO A 352 -31.18 -9.62 11.64
N PHE A 353 -31.33 -10.48 10.63
CA PHE A 353 -32.40 -11.44 10.45
C PHE A 353 -31.95 -12.89 10.57
N LEU A 354 -30.65 -13.17 10.80
CA LEU A 354 -30.22 -14.53 11.09
C LEU A 354 -30.95 -14.99 12.35
N PRO A 355 -31.72 -16.09 12.30
CA PRO A 355 -32.18 -16.73 13.51
C PRO A 355 -30.91 -17.16 14.22
N LEU A 356 -30.65 -16.57 15.40
CA LEU A 356 -29.69 -17.13 16.32
C LEU A 356 -30.00 -18.63 16.43
N GLY A 357 -28.97 -19.47 16.34
CA GLY A 357 -29.14 -20.91 16.40
C GLY A 357 -30.01 -21.32 17.61
N PRO A 358 -30.60 -22.53 17.63
CA PRO A 358 -31.44 -22.96 18.75
C PRO A 358 -30.77 -22.85 20.13
N ASP A 359 -29.44 -22.74 20.18
CA ASP A 359 -28.61 -22.52 21.36
C ASP A 359 -27.84 -21.17 21.39
N GLU A 360 -28.01 -20.33 20.38
CA GLU A 360 -27.40 -19.00 20.32
C GLU A 360 -28.43 -17.96 20.77
N GLU A 361 -28.02 -17.06 21.65
CA GLU A 361 -28.95 -16.27 22.46
C GLU A 361 -28.80 -14.78 22.17
N VAL A 362 -29.94 -14.08 22.07
CA VAL A 362 -29.93 -12.65 21.77
C VAL A 362 -29.16 -11.94 22.90
N PRO A 363 -28.05 -11.25 22.61
CA PRO A 363 -27.29 -10.59 23.65
C PRO A 363 -28.12 -9.43 24.22
N PHE A 364 -28.05 -9.24 25.55
CA PHE A 364 -28.62 -8.04 26.16
C PHE A 364 -27.83 -6.82 25.72
N LYS A 365 -28.53 -5.76 25.33
CA LYS A 365 -27.93 -4.45 25.08
C LYS A 365 -28.17 -3.53 26.27
N ASN A 366 -27.31 -2.51 26.44
CA ASN A 366 -27.42 -1.49 27.49
C ASN A 366 -27.55 -2.03 28.92
N ALA A 367 -27.06 -3.25 29.16
CA ALA A 367 -27.12 -3.88 30.47
C ALA A 367 -26.29 -3.07 31.48
N ALA A 368 -26.89 -2.65 32.59
CA ALA A 368 -26.18 -1.89 33.62
C ALA A 368 -26.81 -2.09 34.99
N ILE A 369 -25.98 -2.30 36.01
CA ILE A 369 -26.39 -2.20 37.41
C ILE A 369 -26.24 -0.75 37.87
N VAL A 370 -27.35 -0.17 38.32
CA VAL A 370 -27.47 1.21 38.76
C VAL A 370 -27.93 1.28 40.21
N LYS A 371 -27.50 2.34 40.91
CA LYS A 371 -28.02 2.65 42.25
C LYS A 371 -29.27 3.51 42.11
N THR A 372 -30.36 3.10 42.74
CA THR A 372 -31.64 3.81 42.71
C THR A 372 -31.65 4.98 43.69
N ARG A 373 -32.61 5.89 43.54
CA ARG A 373 -32.81 7.03 44.47
C ARG A 373 -33.10 6.59 45.91
N SER A 374 -33.64 5.38 46.11
CA SER A 374 -33.87 4.78 47.43
C SER A 374 -32.61 4.18 48.07
N GLY A 375 -31.47 4.20 47.39
CA GLY A 375 -30.21 3.62 47.87
C GLY A 375 -30.07 2.11 47.66
N ASP A 376 -31.06 1.48 47.01
CA ASP A 376 -31.01 0.10 46.54
C ASP A 376 -30.31 -0.01 45.17
N TYR A 377 -30.09 -1.23 44.69
CA TYR A 377 -29.51 -1.48 43.36
C TYR A 377 -30.55 -2.13 42.44
N ALA A 378 -30.50 -1.76 41.17
CA ALA A 378 -31.32 -2.34 40.12
C ALA A 378 -30.50 -2.60 38.87
N ILE A 379 -30.91 -3.56 38.06
CA ILE A 379 -30.39 -3.78 36.72
C ILE A 379 -31.39 -3.21 35.70
N ARG A 380 -30.86 -2.64 34.61
CA ARG A 380 -31.59 -2.36 33.37
C ARG A 380 -30.93 -3.13 32.23
N ALA A 381 -31.71 -3.51 31.23
CA ALA A 381 -31.22 -4.07 29.97
C ALA A 381 -32.29 -3.88 28.88
N SER A 382 -31.87 -3.97 27.62
CA SER A 382 -32.75 -4.20 26.48
C SER A 382 -32.46 -5.54 25.83
N TYR A 383 -33.51 -6.17 25.30
CA TYR A 383 -33.45 -7.48 24.64
C TYR A 383 -34.30 -7.43 23.38
N ASP A 384 -33.72 -7.81 22.24
CA ASP A 384 -34.42 -7.85 20.95
C ASP A 384 -35.11 -6.52 20.57
N GLY A 385 -34.48 -5.39 20.92
CA GLY A 385 -35.01 -4.04 20.69
C GLY A 385 -36.02 -3.55 21.73
N VAL A 386 -36.39 -4.35 22.72
CA VAL A 386 -37.35 -3.99 23.79
C VAL A 386 -36.61 -3.65 25.08
N GLU A 387 -36.94 -2.52 25.72
CA GLU A 387 -36.46 -2.21 27.08
C GLU A 387 -37.20 -3.04 28.13
N LEU A 388 -36.46 -3.75 28.99
CA LEU A 388 -37.03 -4.67 29.97
C LEU A 388 -37.39 -4.00 31.32
N GLY A 389 -37.20 -2.69 31.43
CA GLY A 389 -37.44 -1.92 32.65
C GLY A 389 -36.42 -2.20 33.78
N LEU A 390 -36.49 -1.45 34.88
CA LEU A 390 -35.59 -1.62 36.03
C LEU A 390 -36.06 -2.74 36.96
N LYS A 391 -35.17 -3.68 37.31
CA LYS A 391 -35.45 -4.75 38.27
C LYS A 391 -34.46 -4.75 39.41
N LYS A 392 -34.94 -4.98 40.64
CA LYS A 392 -34.11 -4.94 41.85
C LYS A 392 -33.05 -6.06 41.82
N VAL A 393 -31.82 -5.72 42.19
CA VAL A 393 -30.73 -6.70 42.41
C VAL A 393 -30.22 -6.60 43.85
N THR A 394 -29.66 -7.70 44.36
CA THR A 394 -29.17 -7.71 45.75
C THR A 394 -27.93 -6.84 45.91
N LYS A 395 -27.71 -6.30 47.12
CA LYS A 395 -26.49 -5.54 47.44
C LYS A 395 -25.21 -6.37 47.23
N ASN A 396 -25.26 -7.68 47.46
CA ASN A 396 -24.12 -8.58 47.24
C ASN A 396 -23.81 -8.72 45.75
N THR A 397 -24.83 -8.88 44.91
CA THR A 397 -24.68 -8.94 43.44
C THR A 397 -24.09 -7.64 42.89
N ALA A 398 -24.59 -6.49 43.33
CA ALA A 398 -24.05 -5.19 42.92
C ALA A 398 -22.59 -5.01 43.39
N ARG A 399 -22.27 -5.39 44.62
CA ARG A 399 -20.89 -5.33 45.14
C ARG A 399 -19.94 -6.20 44.33
N ALA A 400 -20.33 -7.42 43.99
CA ALA A 400 -19.52 -8.32 43.15
C ALA A 400 -19.25 -7.69 41.78
N TYR A 401 -20.27 -7.11 41.14
CA TYR A 401 -20.11 -6.40 39.87
C TYR A 401 -19.12 -5.23 39.95
N PHE A 402 -19.25 -4.37 40.97
CA PHE A 402 -18.37 -3.21 41.14
C PHE A 402 -16.95 -3.55 41.57
N GLN A 403 -16.69 -4.79 42.02
CA GLN A 403 -15.35 -5.30 42.35
C GLN A 403 -14.60 -5.84 41.13
N LEU A 404 -15.28 -6.13 40.02
CA LEU A 404 -14.63 -6.55 38.78
C LEU A 404 -13.85 -5.37 38.17
N THR A 405 -12.68 -5.65 37.60
CA THR A 405 -11.82 -4.66 36.94
C THR A 405 -11.77 -4.86 35.43
N ASP A 406 -11.83 -6.11 34.96
CA ASP A 406 -11.87 -6.46 33.54
C ASP A 406 -13.25 -6.21 32.92
N MET A 407 -13.26 -5.68 31.69
CA MET A 407 -14.50 -5.32 30.99
C MET A 407 -15.23 -6.53 30.39
N ASN A 408 -14.53 -7.58 30.00
CA ASN A 408 -15.16 -8.80 29.50
C ASN A 408 -15.86 -9.53 30.65
N ASP A 409 -15.23 -9.60 31.82
CA ASP A 409 -15.82 -10.16 33.04
C ASP A 409 -17.06 -9.37 33.48
N LYS A 410 -17.01 -8.03 33.41
CA LYS A 410 -18.18 -7.18 33.69
C LYS A 410 -19.33 -7.45 32.74
N ASN A 411 -19.06 -7.55 31.44
CA ASN A 411 -20.07 -7.83 30.43
C ASN A 411 -20.69 -9.23 30.62
N ALA A 412 -19.86 -10.23 30.91
CA ALA A 412 -20.34 -11.58 31.23
C ALA A 412 -21.21 -11.58 32.50
N PHE A 413 -20.79 -10.87 33.55
CA PHE A 413 -21.54 -10.74 34.79
C PHE A 413 -22.90 -10.05 34.58
N LEU A 414 -22.93 -8.97 33.79
CA LEU A 414 -24.16 -8.25 33.46
C LEU A 414 -25.12 -9.13 32.66
N ASN A 415 -24.62 -9.86 31.67
CA ASN A 415 -25.44 -10.79 30.88
C ASN A 415 -26.04 -11.89 31.75
N MET A 416 -25.24 -12.52 32.61
CA MET A 416 -25.73 -13.55 33.55
C MET A 416 -26.78 -12.98 34.51
N THR A 417 -26.53 -11.78 35.05
CA THR A 417 -27.44 -11.14 36.00
C THR A 417 -28.75 -10.71 35.34
N ALA A 418 -28.68 -10.11 34.14
CA ALA A 418 -29.85 -9.70 33.37
C ALA A 418 -30.72 -10.93 33.06
N ARG A 419 -30.12 -12.00 32.56
CA ARG A 419 -30.83 -13.24 32.25
C ARG A 419 -31.59 -13.82 33.43
N LYS A 420 -30.91 -13.99 34.57
CA LYS A 420 -31.54 -14.47 35.80
C LYS A 420 -32.69 -13.58 36.26
N THR A 421 -32.56 -12.27 36.04
CA THR A 421 -33.53 -11.28 36.53
C THR A 421 -34.76 -11.15 35.63
N TYR A 422 -34.58 -11.30 34.32
CA TYR A 422 -35.63 -11.12 33.30
C TYR A 422 -36.13 -12.44 32.69
N GLU A 423 -35.72 -13.60 33.22
CA GLU A 423 -36.11 -14.92 32.69
C GLU A 423 -37.63 -15.07 32.45
N PRO A 424 -38.54 -14.59 33.34
CA PRO A 424 -39.98 -14.66 33.08
C PRO A 424 -40.40 -13.89 31.83
N GLU A 425 -39.87 -12.69 31.62
CA GLU A 425 -40.17 -11.84 30.46
C GLU A 425 -39.59 -12.44 29.17
N LEU A 426 -38.39 -13.00 29.23
CA LEU A 426 -37.74 -13.66 28.10
C LEU A 426 -38.49 -14.92 27.67
N ALA A 427 -39.04 -15.69 28.62
CA ALA A 427 -39.84 -16.87 28.32
C ALA A 427 -41.11 -16.50 27.51
N VAL A 428 -41.78 -15.39 27.88
CA VAL A 428 -42.94 -14.88 27.14
C VAL A 428 -42.53 -14.42 25.74
N MET A 429 -41.45 -13.64 25.62
CA MET A 429 -40.96 -13.15 24.32
C MET A 429 -40.55 -14.30 23.37
N ARG A 430 -39.94 -15.37 23.91
CA ARG A 430 -39.59 -16.58 23.15
C ARG A 430 -40.83 -17.32 22.64
N HIS A 431 -41.89 -17.40 23.43
CA HIS A 431 -43.16 -17.98 23.00
C HIS A 431 -43.81 -17.18 21.87
N THR A 432 -43.91 -15.86 22.02
CA THR A 432 -44.49 -14.98 20.99
C THR A 432 -43.71 -15.05 19.67
N ARG A 433 -42.38 -15.18 19.72
CA ARG A 433 -41.52 -15.32 18.53
C ARG A 433 -41.72 -16.65 17.80
N LYS A 434 -41.99 -17.74 18.53
CA LYS A 434 -42.31 -19.05 17.93
C LYS A 434 -43.67 -19.05 17.23
N GLU A 435 -44.70 -18.48 17.85
CA GLU A 435 -46.04 -18.38 17.22
C GLU A 435 -46.03 -17.51 15.97
N SER A 436 -45.35 -16.36 16.01
CA SER A 436 -45.26 -15.46 14.85
C SER A 436 -44.43 -16.02 13.69
N SER A 437 -43.49 -16.95 13.96
CA SER A 437 -42.77 -17.69 12.93
C SER A 437 -43.60 -18.80 12.26
N GLN A 438 -44.59 -19.38 12.94
CA GLN A 438 -45.46 -20.43 12.39
C GLN A 438 -46.62 -19.88 11.53
N LEU A 439 -47.00 -18.62 11.72
CA LEU A 439 -48.05 -17.93 10.96
C LEU A 439 -47.59 -17.36 9.60
N ARG A 440 -46.30 -17.47 9.27
CA ARG A 440 -45.69 -16.97 8.01
C ARG A 440 -45.30 -18.07 7.02
N ILE A 441 -45.85 -19.29 7.16
CA ILE A 441 -45.68 -20.39 6.21
C ILE A 441 -46.90 -20.48 5.30
#